data_AF-A0A0C3ET20-F1
#
_entry.id   AF-A0A0C3ET20-F1
#
_cell.length_a   1.000
_cell.length_b   1.000
_cell.length_c   1.000
_cell.angle_alpha   90.00
_cell.angle_beta   90.00
_cell.angle_gamma   90.00
#
_symmetry.space_group_name_H-M   'P 1'
#
loop_
_entity.id
_entity.type
_entity.pdbx_description
1 polymer ?
#
loop_
_entity_poly.entity_id
_entity_poly.type
_entity_poly.pdbx_seq_one_letter_code
_entity_poly.pdbx_strand_id
1 'polypeptide(L)'
;YNLLLTLPFAHRFGHRVLSRSVVLAILATGIAIGIFSIRSPFDDMHQKRLFVLHHENLQTHAQDLHIAAADGAPGLELLVADIAKEFGVTDAPASFITMNDNNTDWNPLYPFSSFLSPYKVDLPSDPSFVPPSPPQEQFIISAVNSTVDEAAGTRSFTLKVHHTGIIWTVIAFDAHVLKWTLDDSPPDEFARHHIKEASFYGEDTWSVDLTLKLPLTGLLKVDYIGIGEKRMWPGKKSEKAGGGRAMMLFEEFDRYLEETTGGTVDALLLGCVGGETVI
;
A
#
# COMPACT_ATOMS: atom_id res chain seq x y z
N TYR A 1 -22.98 -30.84 17.60
CA TYR A 1 -24.37 -30.98 18.07
C TYR A 1 -25.34 -31.52 17.00
N ASN A 2 -25.22 -31.19 15.70
CA ASN A 2 -26.17 -31.66 14.68
C ASN A 2 -26.07 -33.16 14.29
N LEU A 3 -24.91 -33.79 14.44
CA LEU A 3 -24.67 -35.21 14.09
C LEU A 3 -25.44 -36.23 14.96
N LEU A 4 -25.76 -35.88 16.21
CA LEU A 4 -26.49 -36.77 17.12
C LEU A 4 -27.99 -36.87 16.80
N LEU A 5 -28.54 -35.87 16.10
CA LEU A 5 -29.96 -35.81 15.74
C LEU A 5 -30.29 -36.47 14.39
N THR A 6 -29.30 -36.68 13.52
CA THR A 6 -29.49 -37.26 12.18
C THR A 6 -29.56 -38.79 12.20
N LEU A 7 -28.86 -39.44 13.13
CA LEU A 7 -28.81 -40.90 13.30
C LEU A 7 -30.19 -41.55 13.60
N PRO A 8 -30.99 -41.07 14.58
CA PRO A 8 -32.33 -41.60 14.83
C PRO A 8 -33.28 -41.39 13.65
N PHE A 9 -33.12 -40.28 12.93
CA PHE A 9 -33.92 -39.97 11.74
C PHE A 9 -33.58 -40.89 10.57
N ALA A 10 -32.29 -41.11 10.32
CA ALA A 10 -31.80 -41.97 9.23
C ALA A 10 -32.22 -43.44 9.40
N HIS A 11 -32.20 -43.96 10.63
CA HIS A 11 -32.60 -45.34 10.92
C HIS A 11 -34.10 -45.62 10.66
N ARG A 12 -34.95 -44.58 10.64
CA ARG A 12 -36.39 -44.72 10.39
C ARG A 12 -36.73 -44.89 8.90
N PHE A 13 -35.81 -44.57 7.99
CA PHE A 13 -36.02 -44.69 6.55
C PHE A 13 -35.25 -45.87 5.97
N GLY A 14 -35.86 -46.59 5.02
CA GLY A 14 -35.21 -47.70 4.33
C GLY A 14 -34.06 -47.24 3.42
N HIS A 15 -33.10 -48.14 3.16
CA HIS A 15 -31.87 -47.87 2.40
C HIS A 15 -32.10 -47.13 1.05
N ARG A 16 -33.16 -47.47 0.32
CA ARG A 16 -33.50 -46.82 -0.96
C ARG A 16 -33.88 -45.34 -0.80
N VAL A 17 -34.63 -45.01 0.24
CA VAL A 17 -35.04 -43.62 0.52
C VAL A 17 -33.83 -42.82 0.97
N LEU A 18 -33.03 -43.39 1.88
CA LEU A 18 -31.82 -42.75 2.38
C LEU A 18 -30.83 -42.44 1.25
N SER A 19 -30.55 -43.41 0.37
CA SER A 19 -29.66 -43.22 -0.77
C SER A 19 -30.16 -42.12 -1.73
N ARG A 20 -31.46 -42.09 -2.04
CA ARG A 20 -32.05 -41.02 -2.87
C ARG A 20 -31.94 -39.65 -2.20
N SER A 21 -32.21 -39.56 -0.90
CA SER A 21 -32.07 -38.32 -0.14
C SER A 21 -30.64 -37.80 -0.11
N VAL A 22 -29.64 -38.69 0.04
CA VAL A 22 -28.23 -38.31 -0.03
C VAL A 22 -27.87 -37.79 -1.42
N VAL A 23 -28.27 -38.51 -2.48
CA VAL A 23 -28.02 -38.05 -3.86
C VAL A 23 -28.67 -36.70 -4.13
N LEU A 24 -29.92 -36.49 -3.68
CA LEU A 24 -30.60 -35.21 -3.81
C LEU A 24 -29.91 -34.10 -3.02
N ALA A 25 -29.44 -34.37 -1.81
CA ALA A 25 -28.71 -33.40 -1.00
C ALA A 25 -27.35 -33.03 -1.63
N ILE A 26 -26.64 -34.00 -2.19
CA ILE A 26 -25.39 -33.75 -2.94
C ILE A 26 -25.68 -32.90 -4.18
N LEU A 27 -26.71 -33.24 -4.96
CA LEU A 27 -27.11 -32.46 -6.13
C LEU A 27 -27.50 -31.03 -5.74
N ALA A 28 -28.32 -30.86 -4.71
CA ALA A 28 -28.73 -29.55 -4.22
C ALA A 28 -27.53 -28.72 -3.73
N THR A 29 -26.60 -29.35 -3.00
CA THR A 29 -25.37 -28.70 -2.53
C THR A 29 -24.46 -28.33 -3.70
N GLY A 30 -24.28 -29.22 -4.68
CA GLY A 30 -23.49 -28.96 -5.87
C GLY A 30 -24.06 -27.83 -6.73
N ILE A 31 -25.39 -27.79 -6.90
CA ILE A 31 -26.09 -26.68 -7.56
C ILE A 31 -25.88 -25.38 -6.79
N ALA A 32 -26.04 -25.39 -5.46
CA ALA A 32 -25.82 -24.21 -4.64
C ALA A 32 -24.38 -23.70 -4.75
N ILE A 33 -23.38 -24.59 -4.64
CA ILE A 33 -21.97 -24.25 -4.84
C ILE A 33 -21.76 -23.62 -6.23
N GLY A 34 -22.28 -24.24 -7.29
CA GLY A 34 -22.15 -23.72 -8.65
C GLY A 34 -22.79 -22.35 -8.84
N ILE A 35 -23.96 -22.11 -8.25
CA ILE A 35 -24.63 -20.81 -8.30
C ILE A 35 -23.79 -19.74 -7.58
N PHE A 36 -23.28 -20.05 -6.39
CA PHE A 36 -22.51 -19.10 -5.59
C PHE A 36 -21.07 -18.91 -6.09
N SER A 37 -20.49 -19.89 -6.79
CA SER A 37 -19.15 -19.77 -7.38
C SER A 37 -19.10 -18.90 -8.64
N ILE A 38 -20.24 -18.69 -9.31
CA ILE A 38 -20.33 -17.87 -10.53
C ILE A 38 -20.78 -16.44 -10.21
N ARG A 39 -21.40 -16.21 -9.05
CA ARG A 39 -21.79 -14.87 -8.64
C ARG A 39 -20.58 -14.07 -8.18
N SER A 40 -20.54 -12.80 -8.56
CA SER A 40 -19.62 -11.83 -7.97
C SER A 40 -19.86 -11.80 -6.46
N PRO A 41 -18.80 -11.85 -5.63
CA PRO A 41 -18.91 -11.63 -4.20
C PRO A 41 -19.15 -10.15 -3.86
N PHE A 42 -19.06 -9.25 -4.84
CA PHE A 42 -19.22 -7.81 -4.67
C PHE A 42 -20.52 -7.30 -5.27
N ASP A 43 -21.17 -6.41 -4.55
CA ASP A 43 -22.38 -5.70 -4.93
C ASP A 43 -22.36 -4.27 -4.35
N ASP A 44 -23.39 -3.48 -4.65
CA ASP A 44 -23.49 -2.07 -4.23
C ASP A 44 -23.45 -1.90 -2.69
N MET A 45 -23.80 -2.93 -1.92
CA MET A 45 -23.75 -2.91 -0.45
C MET A 45 -22.42 -3.46 0.10
N HIS A 46 -21.67 -4.22 -0.70
CA HIS A 46 -20.45 -4.92 -0.33
C HIS A 46 -19.38 -4.73 -1.41
N GLN A 47 -18.90 -3.50 -1.55
CA GLN A 47 -17.93 -3.14 -2.56
C GLN A 47 -16.56 -3.76 -2.29
N LYS A 48 -15.83 -4.10 -3.35
CA LYS A 48 -14.41 -4.47 -3.27
C LYS A 48 -13.59 -3.25 -2.88
N ARG A 49 -12.71 -3.39 -1.89
CA ARG A 49 -11.78 -2.33 -1.48
C ARG A 49 -10.52 -2.38 -2.35
N LEU A 50 -10.35 -1.36 -3.18
CA LEU A 50 -9.18 -1.18 -4.02
C LEU A 50 -8.29 -0.08 -3.42
N PHE A 51 -7.01 -0.36 -3.25
CA PHE A 51 -6.02 0.61 -2.79
C PHE A 51 -5.17 1.01 -3.97
N VAL A 52 -5.13 2.29 -4.30
CA VAL A 52 -4.42 2.81 -5.46
C VAL A 52 -3.49 3.92 -5.02
N LEU A 53 -2.19 3.74 -5.27
CA LEU A 53 -1.18 4.76 -5.04
C LEU A 53 -0.65 5.22 -6.40
N HIS A 54 -0.79 6.51 -6.70
CA HIS A 54 0.01 7.14 -7.75
C HIS A 54 1.32 7.56 -7.10
N HIS A 55 2.41 6.88 -7.39
CA HIS A 55 3.70 7.18 -6.80
C HIS A 55 4.60 7.94 -7.79
N GLU A 56 5.28 8.96 -7.27
CA GLU A 56 6.23 9.80 -8.00
C GLU A 56 7.57 9.77 -7.26
N ASN A 57 8.60 9.30 -7.96
CA ASN A 57 9.95 9.28 -7.41
C ASN A 57 10.59 10.68 -7.54
N LEU A 58 10.99 11.26 -6.41
CA LEU A 58 11.52 12.62 -6.36
C LEU A 58 12.92 12.76 -7.01
N GLN A 59 13.69 11.68 -7.13
CA GLN A 59 15.03 11.68 -7.73
C GLN A 59 14.97 11.46 -9.25
N THR A 60 14.17 10.50 -9.69
CA THR A 60 14.12 10.06 -11.10
C THR A 60 12.97 10.67 -11.88
N HIS A 61 11.98 11.25 -11.19
CA HIS A 61 10.70 11.71 -11.75
C HIS A 61 9.88 10.62 -12.44
N ALA A 62 10.23 9.35 -12.23
CA ALA A 62 9.43 8.22 -12.69
C ALA A 62 8.08 8.21 -11.96
N GLN A 63 7.04 7.83 -12.68
CA GLN A 63 5.67 7.74 -12.19
C GLN A 63 5.13 6.34 -12.41
N ASP A 64 4.49 5.80 -11.39
CA ASP A 64 3.88 4.48 -11.42
C ASP A 64 2.55 4.47 -10.66
N LEU A 65 1.68 3.56 -11.07
CA LEU A 65 0.40 3.32 -10.44
C LEU A 65 0.45 1.96 -9.74
N HIS A 66 0.34 2.00 -8.42
CA HIS A 66 0.32 0.83 -7.57
C HIS A 66 -1.11 0.51 -7.23
N ILE A 67 -1.54 -0.73 -7.44
CA ILE A 67 -2.93 -1.17 -7.27
C ILE A 67 -2.94 -2.43 -6.42
N ALA A 68 -3.73 -2.48 -5.36
CA ALA A 68 -3.84 -3.67 -4.53
C ALA A 68 -5.25 -3.85 -3.97
N ALA A 69 -5.55 -5.08 -3.57
CA ALA A 69 -6.69 -5.39 -2.70
C ALA A 69 -6.19 -6.14 -1.45
N ALA A 70 -7.00 -6.11 -0.40
CA ALA A 70 -6.73 -6.82 0.86
C ALA A 70 -7.57 -8.11 1.01
N ASP A 71 -8.20 -8.56 -0.07
CA ASP A 71 -9.05 -9.75 -0.11
C ASP A 71 -8.55 -10.75 -1.15
N GLY A 72 -8.84 -12.03 -0.92
CA GLY A 72 -8.49 -13.12 -1.83
C GLY A 72 -9.56 -13.44 -2.87
N ALA A 73 -10.51 -12.53 -3.13
CA ALA A 73 -11.52 -12.77 -4.16
C ALA A 73 -10.88 -12.71 -5.55
N PRO A 74 -11.30 -13.60 -6.47
CA PRO A 74 -10.74 -13.64 -7.82
C PRO A 74 -11.07 -12.38 -8.63
N GLY A 75 -10.27 -12.10 -9.66
CA GLY A 75 -10.57 -11.08 -10.67
C GLY A 75 -9.81 -9.78 -10.50
N LEU A 76 -9.00 -9.63 -9.45
CA LEU A 76 -8.11 -8.48 -9.30
C LEU A 76 -7.12 -8.41 -10.48
N GLU A 77 -6.58 -9.55 -10.91
CA GLU A 77 -5.65 -9.67 -12.03
C GLU A 77 -6.23 -9.11 -13.32
N LEU A 78 -7.51 -9.40 -13.58
CA LEU A 78 -8.23 -8.95 -14.77
C LEU A 78 -8.51 -7.46 -14.70
N LEU A 79 -9.01 -6.98 -13.56
CA LEU A 79 -9.25 -5.56 -13.32
C LEU A 79 -7.96 -4.74 -13.49
N VAL A 80 -6.85 -5.22 -12.92
CA VAL A 80 -5.54 -4.58 -13.06
C VAL A 80 -5.05 -4.61 -14.51
N ALA A 81 -5.26 -5.70 -15.25
CA ALA A 81 -4.89 -5.77 -16.65
C ALA A 81 -5.69 -4.76 -17.51
N ASP A 82 -6.99 -4.60 -17.25
CA ASP A 82 -7.83 -3.62 -17.92
C ASP A 82 -7.41 -2.18 -17.58
N ILE A 83 -7.09 -1.91 -16.30
CA ILE A 83 -6.53 -0.64 -15.87
C ILE A 83 -5.18 -0.35 -16.55
N ALA A 84 -4.28 -1.34 -16.60
CA ALA A 84 -2.97 -1.17 -17.21
C ALA A 84 -3.06 -0.87 -18.71
N LYS A 85 -4.06 -1.45 -19.39
CA LYS A 85 -4.35 -1.16 -20.79
C LYS A 85 -4.86 0.26 -21.01
N GLU A 86 -5.65 0.80 -20.08
CA GLU A 86 -6.25 2.13 -20.19
C GLU A 86 -5.28 3.24 -19.78
N PHE A 87 -4.58 3.07 -18.66
CA PHE A 87 -3.77 4.13 -18.03
C PHE A 87 -2.26 3.92 -18.14
N GLY A 88 -1.81 2.70 -18.43
CA GLY A 88 -0.39 2.34 -18.46
C GLY A 88 0.31 2.71 -19.76
N VAL A 89 1.62 2.48 -19.79
CA VAL A 89 2.42 2.56 -21.02
C VAL A 89 1.97 1.49 -22.02
N THR A 90 1.84 1.87 -23.29
CA THR A 90 1.50 0.94 -24.38
C THR A 90 2.45 -0.27 -24.39
N ASP A 91 1.87 -1.47 -24.47
CA ASP A 91 2.58 -2.76 -24.47
C ASP A 91 3.34 -3.13 -23.17
N ALA A 92 3.13 -2.39 -22.08
CA ALA A 92 3.66 -2.73 -20.75
C ALA A 92 2.56 -3.33 -19.86
N PRO A 93 2.56 -4.65 -19.60
CA PRO A 93 1.57 -5.26 -18.71
C PRO A 93 1.85 -4.90 -17.24
N ALA A 94 0.81 -4.95 -16.42
CA ALA A 94 0.97 -4.85 -14.97
C ALA A 94 1.91 -5.93 -14.42
N SER A 95 2.79 -5.55 -13.51
CA SER A 95 3.71 -6.45 -12.83
C SER A 95 3.21 -6.74 -11.42
N PHE A 96 3.14 -8.03 -11.05
CA PHE A 96 2.86 -8.40 -9.66
C PHE A 96 4.09 -8.11 -8.80
N ILE A 97 3.88 -7.46 -7.65
CA ILE A 97 4.96 -7.10 -6.73
C ILE A 97 4.85 -7.99 -5.49
N THR A 98 5.95 -8.67 -5.15
CA THR A 98 6.02 -9.45 -3.91
C THR A 98 6.05 -8.50 -2.71
N MET A 99 5.01 -8.53 -1.88
CA MET A 99 4.98 -7.77 -0.63
C MET A 99 6.01 -8.33 0.36
N ASN A 100 6.92 -7.47 0.82
CA ASN A 100 7.93 -7.78 1.84
C ASN A 100 8.36 -6.47 2.54
N ASP A 101 9.15 -6.56 3.61
CA ASP A 101 9.54 -5.39 4.40
C ASP A 101 10.37 -4.34 3.63
N ASN A 102 11.01 -4.73 2.52
CA ASN A 102 11.78 -3.84 1.67
C ASN A 102 10.92 -3.14 0.59
N ASN A 103 9.62 -3.42 0.53
CA ASN A 103 8.71 -2.74 -0.38
C ASN A 103 8.28 -1.39 0.20
N THR A 104 8.98 -0.33 -0.20
CA THR A 104 8.78 1.02 0.35
C THR A 104 7.55 1.72 -0.18
N ASP A 105 7.08 1.36 -1.38
CA ASP A 105 5.98 2.04 -2.07
C ASP A 105 4.68 1.97 -1.26
N TRP A 106 4.51 0.91 -0.48
CA TRP A 106 3.32 0.67 0.35
C TRP A 106 3.49 1.06 1.82
N ASN A 107 4.62 1.67 2.21
CA ASN A 107 4.86 2.12 3.58
C ASN A 107 3.83 3.11 4.14
N PRO A 108 3.15 3.98 3.35
CA PRO A 108 2.07 4.81 3.87
C PRO A 108 0.96 3.98 4.54
N LEU A 109 0.74 2.75 4.06
CA LEU A 109 -0.24 1.81 4.60
C LEU A 109 0.37 0.76 5.56
N TYR A 110 1.66 0.81 5.88
CA TYR A 110 2.27 -0.11 6.84
C TYR A 110 1.66 0.05 8.25
N PRO A 111 1.42 -1.04 9.02
CA PRO A 111 1.68 -2.46 8.70
C PRO A 111 0.53 -3.16 7.95
N PHE A 112 -0.56 -2.46 7.66
CA PHE A 112 -1.68 -3.04 6.90
C PHE A 112 -1.28 -3.45 5.48
N SER A 113 -0.27 -2.79 4.89
CA SER A 113 0.30 -3.15 3.59
C SER A 113 0.72 -4.62 3.48
N SER A 114 1.10 -5.28 4.57
CA SER A 114 1.47 -6.71 4.58
C SER A 114 0.33 -7.65 4.18
N PHE A 115 -0.93 -7.21 4.19
CA PHE A 115 -2.09 -7.99 3.74
C PHE A 115 -2.46 -7.73 2.27
N LEU A 116 -1.76 -6.82 1.59
CA LEU A 116 -2.07 -6.43 0.23
C LEU A 116 -1.45 -7.39 -0.79
N SER A 117 -2.16 -7.59 -1.90
CA SER A 117 -1.65 -8.25 -3.11
C SER A 117 -1.41 -7.21 -4.21
N PRO A 118 -0.23 -6.57 -4.25
CA PRO A 118 -0.03 -5.40 -5.08
C PRO A 118 0.43 -5.72 -6.50
N TYR A 119 -0.01 -4.88 -7.42
CA TYR A 119 0.46 -4.77 -8.78
C TYR A 119 1.03 -3.38 -9.01
N LYS A 120 1.98 -3.29 -9.92
CA LYS A 120 2.57 -2.04 -10.40
C LYS A 120 2.33 -1.90 -11.89
N VAL A 121 1.83 -0.74 -12.29
CA VAL A 121 1.61 -0.32 -13.67
C VAL A 121 2.48 0.89 -13.93
N ASP A 122 3.36 0.82 -14.93
CA ASP A 122 4.18 1.96 -15.33
C ASP A 122 3.30 3.00 -16.05
N LEU A 123 3.42 4.26 -15.66
CA LEU A 123 2.66 5.36 -16.26
C LEU A 123 3.47 6.05 -17.37
N PRO A 124 2.82 6.57 -18.42
CA PRO A 124 3.51 7.30 -19.47
C PRO A 124 4.19 8.55 -18.92
N SER A 125 5.50 8.66 -19.16
CA SER A 125 6.22 9.89 -18.87
C SER A 125 5.82 10.97 -19.87
N ASP A 126 5.25 12.07 -19.38
CA ASP A 126 5.05 13.25 -20.21
C ASP A 126 6.24 14.23 -20.01
N PRO A 127 7.10 14.41 -21.04
CA PRO A 127 8.33 15.20 -20.97
C PRO A 127 8.07 16.70 -20.84
N SER A 128 6.83 17.16 -21.02
CA SER A 128 6.44 18.54 -20.76
C SER A 128 6.12 18.83 -19.29
N PHE A 129 6.16 17.81 -18.42
CA PHE A 129 6.01 18.03 -16.98
C PHE A 129 7.10 18.95 -16.46
N VAL A 130 6.69 19.95 -15.71
CA VAL A 130 7.58 20.62 -14.77
C VAL A 130 7.03 20.34 -13.38
N PRO A 131 7.76 19.62 -12.52
CA PRO A 131 7.32 19.40 -11.15
C PRO A 131 7.11 20.75 -10.44
N PRO A 132 6.08 20.88 -9.60
CA PRO A 132 5.66 22.17 -9.03
C PRO A 132 6.68 22.81 -8.10
N SER A 133 7.67 22.06 -7.60
CA SER A 133 8.84 22.58 -6.89
C SER A 133 10.03 21.68 -7.19
N PRO A 134 11.27 22.15 -7.04
CA PRO A 134 12.44 21.28 -7.11
C PRO A 134 12.26 20.14 -6.10
N PRO A 135 12.48 18.88 -6.48
CA PRO A 135 12.33 17.75 -5.56
C PRO A 135 13.17 17.89 -4.30
N GLN A 136 14.31 18.58 -4.42
CA GLN A 136 15.24 18.86 -3.32
C GLN A 136 14.64 19.75 -2.22
N GLU A 137 13.47 20.36 -2.41
CA GLU A 137 12.82 21.22 -1.41
C GLU A 137 11.57 20.56 -0.79
N GLN A 138 11.02 19.51 -1.42
CA GLN A 138 9.76 18.90 -0.98
C GLN A 138 9.94 17.86 0.11
N PHE A 139 10.99 17.04 0.06
CA PHE A 139 11.28 16.03 1.08
C PHE A 139 12.80 15.93 1.28
N ILE A 140 13.29 16.40 2.42
CA ILE A 140 14.71 16.44 2.76
C ILE A 140 14.94 15.66 4.04
N ILE A 141 15.89 14.73 3.99
CA ILE A 141 16.34 13.98 5.16
C ILE A 141 17.81 14.30 5.37
N SER A 142 18.17 14.66 6.59
CA SER A 142 19.53 15.04 6.96
C SER A 142 19.92 14.49 8.34
N ALA A 143 21.19 14.15 8.50
CA ALA A 143 21.78 13.88 9.81
C ALA A 143 22.44 15.16 10.34
N VAL A 144 21.94 15.70 11.44
CA VAL A 144 22.55 16.83 12.15
C VAL A 144 23.10 16.39 13.50
N ASN A 145 24.01 17.17 14.10
CA ASN A 145 24.65 16.85 15.38
C ASN A 145 25.33 15.46 15.40
N SER A 146 25.90 15.03 14.28
CA SER A 146 26.50 13.69 14.15
C SER A 146 27.81 13.60 14.91
N THR A 147 27.95 12.54 15.71
CA THR A 147 29.13 12.19 16.50
C THR A 147 29.45 10.71 16.30
N VAL A 148 30.73 10.38 16.18
CA VAL A 148 31.21 9.01 16.02
C VAL A 148 32.09 8.69 17.23
N ASP A 149 31.75 7.63 17.95
CA ASP A 149 32.56 7.07 19.02
C ASP A 149 33.13 5.74 18.53
N GLU A 150 34.38 5.78 18.06
CA GLU A 150 35.09 4.59 17.56
C GLU A 150 35.39 3.58 18.68
N ALA A 151 35.56 4.03 19.93
CA ALA A 151 35.87 3.15 21.05
C ALA A 151 34.64 2.35 21.49
N ALA A 152 33.47 2.99 21.52
CA ALA A 152 32.19 2.34 21.76
C ALA A 152 31.64 1.63 20.50
N GLY A 153 32.17 1.94 19.32
CA GLY A 153 31.67 1.44 18.04
C GLY A 153 30.25 1.95 17.75
N THR A 154 29.99 3.24 17.96
CA THR A 154 28.66 3.85 17.78
C THR A 154 28.70 5.15 16.96
N ARG A 155 27.58 5.46 16.30
CA ARG A 155 27.32 6.75 15.65
C ARG A 155 26.02 7.33 16.22
N SER A 156 26.07 8.53 16.78
CA SER A 156 24.89 9.23 17.31
C SER A 156 24.61 10.50 16.52
N PHE A 157 23.36 10.74 16.12
CA PHE A 157 22.95 11.92 15.36
C PHE A 157 21.46 12.18 15.53
N THR A 158 21.05 13.41 15.21
CA THR A 158 19.63 13.77 15.05
C THR A 158 19.25 13.58 13.59
N LEU A 159 18.34 12.66 13.30
CA LEU A 159 17.72 12.54 11.99
C LEU A 159 16.64 13.61 11.86
N LYS A 160 16.82 14.55 10.94
CA LYS A 160 15.86 15.64 10.68
C LYS A 160 15.22 15.44 9.32
N VAL A 161 13.89 15.42 9.32
CA VAL A 161 13.04 15.29 8.13
C VAL A 161 12.29 16.59 7.92
N HIS A 162 12.38 17.16 6.72
CA HIS A 162 11.61 18.33 6.27
C HIS A 162 10.75 17.93 5.08
N HIS A 163 9.45 18.22 5.11
CA HIS A 163 8.47 17.68 4.16
C HIS A 163 7.34 18.68 3.82
N THR A 164 7.57 19.63 2.91
CA THR A 164 6.55 20.65 2.60
C THR A 164 5.37 20.09 1.79
N GLY A 165 4.16 20.19 2.34
CA GLY A 165 2.92 19.79 1.65
C GLY A 165 2.75 18.26 1.52
N ILE A 166 3.45 17.51 2.36
CA ILE A 166 3.40 16.05 2.44
C ILE A 166 2.93 15.69 3.85
N ILE A 167 1.97 14.79 3.93
CA ILE A 167 1.41 14.26 5.18
C ILE A 167 1.70 12.76 5.27
N TRP A 168 1.59 12.23 6.49
CA TRP A 168 1.80 10.81 6.79
C TRP A 168 3.14 10.32 6.23
N THR A 169 4.22 11.03 6.58
CA THR A 169 5.55 10.69 6.11
C THR A 169 6.03 9.42 6.78
N VAL A 170 6.70 8.58 6.00
CA VAL A 170 7.30 7.33 6.47
C VAL A 170 8.71 7.28 5.98
N ILE A 171 9.62 7.01 6.91
CA ILE A 171 10.99 6.63 6.58
C ILE A 171 11.21 5.16 6.96
N ALA A 172 12.03 4.48 6.17
CA ALA A 172 12.47 3.12 6.44
C ALA A 172 13.98 3.01 6.27
N PHE A 173 14.65 2.33 7.20
CA PHE A 173 16.09 2.12 7.14
C PHE A 173 16.51 0.85 7.87
N ASP A 174 17.58 0.23 7.39
CA ASP A 174 18.17 -0.97 7.97
C ASP A 174 19.34 -0.60 8.90
N ALA A 175 19.19 -0.86 10.20
CA ALA A 175 20.22 -0.56 11.18
C ALA A 175 20.10 -1.40 12.45
N HIS A 176 21.21 -1.52 13.19
CA HIS A 176 21.18 -1.94 14.59
C HIS A 176 21.10 -0.68 15.45
N VAL A 177 19.88 -0.30 15.81
CA VAL A 177 19.60 0.89 16.64
C VAL A 177 19.79 0.52 18.10
N LEU A 178 20.69 1.22 18.78
CA LEU A 178 20.98 1.01 20.20
C LEU A 178 20.10 1.88 21.11
N LYS A 179 19.74 3.07 20.62
CA LYS A 179 18.90 4.02 21.33
C LYS A 179 18.22 4.98 20.37
N TRP A 180 17.01 5.40 20.69
CA TRP A 180 16.34 6.52 20.06
C TRP A 180 15.51 7.32 21.07
N THR A 181 14.90 8.43 20.64
CA THR A 181 13.99 9.27 21.46
C THR A 181 12.52 8.90 21.34
N LEU A 182 12.17 7.79 20.68
CA LEU A 182 10.80 7.27 20.62
C LEU A 182 10.42 6.57 21.94
N ASP A 183 9.12 6.33 22.17
CA ASP A 183 8.57 5.86 23.45
C ASP A 183 9.08 4.48 23.88
N ASP A 184 9.22 3.54 22.94
CA ASP A 184 9.69 2.17 23.21
C ASP A 184 11.21 2.04 23.03
N SER A 185 11.82 1.03 23.64
CA SER A 185 13.22 0.70 23.33
C SER A 185 13.35 0.06 21.94
N PRO A 186 14.41 0.36 21.17
CA PRO A 186 14.64 -0.32 19.89
C PRO A 186 14.92 -1.81 20.10
N PRO A 187 14.58 -2.68 19.13
CA PRO A 187 14.96 -4.09 19.18
C PRO A 187 16.49 -4.23 19.12
N ASP A 188 17.06 -5.11 19.94
CA ASP A 188 18.51 -5.34 20.03
C ASP A 188 19.02 -6.28 18.91
N GLU A 189 18.73 -5.91 17.66
CA GLU A 189 19.19 -6.61 16.48
C GLU A 189 19.31 -5.67 15.27
N PHE A 190 19.97 -6.17 14.22
CA PHE A 190 19.95 -5.49 12.92
C PHE A 190 18.62 -5.80 12.24
N ALA A 191 17.78 -4.78 12.11
CA ALA A 191 16.44 -4.90 11.54
C ALA A 191 16.10 -3.69 10.67
N ARG A 192 15.03 -3.84 9.90
CA ARG A 192 14.42 -2.74 9.16
C ARG A 192 13.45 -1.99 10.06
N HIS A 193 13.72 -0.71 10.27
CA HIS A 193 12.90 0.17 11.11
C HIS A 193 11.97 1.00 10.23
N HIS A 194 10.74 1.20 10.68
CA HIS A 194 9.78 2.09 10.06
C HIS A 194 9.39 3.18 11.06
N ILE A 195 9.64 4.44 10.73
CA ILE A 195 9.18 5.57 11.53
C ILE A 195 8.12 6.29 10.72
N LYS A 196 6.88 6.22 11.21
CA LYS A 196 5.73 6.90 10.63
C LYS A 196 5.45 8.14 11.46
N GLU A 197 5.39 9.27 10.78
CA GLU A 197 5.02 10.53 11.37
C GLU A 197 3.68 10.95 10.77
N ALA A 198 2.75 11.34 11.64
CA ALA A 198 1.42 11.76 11.26
C ALA A 198 1.24 13.26 11.56
N SER A 199 1.95 14.09 10.80
CA SER A 199 1.97 15.54 11.01
C SER A 199 0.57 16.12 10.91
N PHE A 200 0.31 17.11 11.77
CA PHE A 200 -0.83 17.99 11.62
C PHE A 200 -0.60 18.98 10.47
N TYR A 201 -1.69 19.51 9.91
CA TYR A 201 -1.62 20.52 8.86
C TYR A 201 -0.72 21.70 9.26
N GLY A 202 0.32 21.95 8.45
CA GLY A 202 1.25 23.07 8.63
C GLY A 202 2.54 22.73 9.39
N GLU A 203 2.72 21.50 9.87
CA GLU A 203 3.98 21.02 10.44
C GLU A 203 4.79 20.29 9.37
N ASP A 204 5.79 20.96 8.81
CA ASP A 204 6.63 20.44 7.72
C ASP A 204 7.96 19.86 8.22
N THR A 205 8.16 19.67 9.53
CA THR A 205 9.43 19.18 10.05
C THR A 205 9.27 18.35 11.32
N TRP A 206 9.99 17.23 11.36
CA TRP A 206 10.14 16.43 12.56
C TRP A 206 11.55 15.86 12.66
N SER A 207 11.91 15.37 13.85
CA SER A 207 13.22 14.80 14.10
C SER A 207 13.20 13.70 15.16
N VAL A 208 14.16 12.79 15.06
CA VAL A 208 14.42 11.74 16.05
C VAL A 208 15.92 11.65 16.30
N ASP A 209 16.33 11.57 17.58
CA ASP A 209 17.73 11.30 17.89
C ASP A 209 17.96 9.79 17.85
N LEU A 210 19.03 9.36 17.18
CA LEU A 210 19.40 7.97 16.99
C LEU A 210 20.83 7.73 17.46
N THR A 211 21.04 6.62 18.14
CA THR A 211 22.36 6.02 18.37
C THR A 211 22.38 4.67 17.70
N LEU A 212 23.23 4.52 16.68
CA LEU A 212 23.40 3.29 15.92
C LEU A 212 24.70 2.60 16.33
N LYS A 213 24.72 1.28 16.25
CA LYS A 213 25.98 0.54 16.16
C LYS A 213 26.67 0.93 14.85
N LEU A 214 27.98 1.24 14.91
CA LEU A 214 28.72 1.80 13.79
C LEU A 214 28.55 0.92 12.53
N PRO A 215 27.93 1.41 11.45
CA PRO A 215 27.73 0.63 10.24
C PRO A 215 29.06 0.40 9.53
N LEU A 216 29.22 -0.73 8.84
CA LEU A 216 30.44 -1.09 8.10
C LEU A 216 30.88 -0.01 7.09
N THR A 217 29.91 0.73 6.54
CA THR A 217 30.11 1.79 5.55
C THR A 217 30.18 3.19 6.16
N GLY A 218 29.84 3.35 7.45
CA GLY A 218 29.66 4.66 8.09
C GLY A 218 28.39 5.42 7.66
N LEU A 219 27.68 4.95 6.64
CA LEU A 219 26.54 5.61 6.01
C LEU A 219 25.23 4.87 6.31
N LEU A 220 24.13 5.60 6.44
CA LEU A 220 22.79 5.05 6.59
C LEU A 220 21.97 5.32 5.32
N LYS A 221 21.51 4.26 4.67
CA LYS A 221 20.51 4.38 3.59
C LYS A 221 19.13 4.55 4.23
N VAL A 222 18.39 5.56 3.79
CA VAL A 222 17.03 5.87 4.24
C VAL A 222 16.11 5.93 3.03
N ASP A 223 15.14 5.03 2.99
CA ASP A 223 14.03 5.07 2.05
C ASP A 223 12.93 5.94 2.65
N TYR A 224 12.22 6.71 1.84
CA TYR A 224 11.18 7.59 2.32
C TYR A 224 10.01 7.71 1.35
N ILE A 225 8.83 7.95 1.91
CA ILE A 225 7.60 8.16 1.16
C ILE A 225 6.60 8.94 2.00
N GLY A 226 5.72 9.69 1.37
CA GLY A 226 4.58 10.32 2.03
C GLY A 226 3.46 10.63 1.05
N ILE A 227 2.31 11.02 1.59
CA ILE A 227 1.14 11.36 0.79
C ILE A 227 1.15 12.86 0.54
N GLY A 228 1.02 13.29 -0.71
CA GLY A 228 0.83 14.70 -1.01
C GLY A 228 -0.50 15.18 -0.45
N GLU A 229 -0.49 16.22 0.39
CA GLU A 229 -1.67 16.69 1.13
C GLU A 229 -2.87 17.00 0.22
N LYS A 230 -2.59 17.51 -0.99
CA LYS A 230 -3.59 17.89 -2.00
C LYS A 230 -3.82 16.81 -3.06
N ARG A 231 -3.21 15.63 -2.91
CA ARG A 231 -3.20 14.54 -3.90
C ARG A 231 -4.05 13.35 -3.47
N MET A 232 -5.17 13.58 -2.80
CA MET A 232 -6.08 12.51 -2.35
C MET A 232 -7.44 12.66 -3.02
N TRP A 233 -7.95 11.60 -3.64
CA TRP A 233 -9.28 11.60 -4.27
C TRP A 233 -10.21 10.61 -3.58
N PRO A 234 -11.51 10.95 -3.39
CA PRO A 234 -12.15 12.24 -3.66
C PRO A 234 -11.94 13.29 -2.55
N GLY A 235 -11.24 12.95 -1.47
CA GLY A 235 -11.14 13.76 -0.24
C GLY A 235 -10.63 15.19 -0.44
N LYS A 236 -9.81 15.45 -1.48
CA LYS A 236 -9.25 16.76 -1.83
C LYS A 236 -9.73 17.26 -3.20
N LYS A 237 -10.89 16.82 -3.67
CA LYS A 237 -11.46 17.20 -4.99
C LYS A 237 -11.61 18.72 -5.18
N SER A 238 -11.96 19.47 -4.13
CA SER A 238 -12.05 20.94 -4.16
C SER A 238 -10.69 21.63 -4.36
N GLU A 239 -9.60 20.93 -4.07
CA GLU A 239 -8.22 21.44 -4.16
C GLU A 239 -7.48 20.84 -5.37
N LYS A 240 -8.18 20.23 -6.34
CA LYS A 240 -7.58 19.45 -7.43
C LYS A 240 -6.50 20.19 -8.23
N ALA A 241 -6.61 21.51 -8.36
CA ALA A 241 -5.62 22.34 -9.05
C ALA A 241 -4.22 22.27 -8.38
N GLY A 242 -4.16 22.00 -7.07
CA GLY A 242 -2.91 21.86 -6.32
C GLY A 242 -2.35 20.44 -6.26
N GLY A 243 -3.08 19.43 -6.75
CA GLY A 243 -2.67 18.03 -6.65
C GLY A 243 -2.00 17.45 -7.90
N GLY A 244 -1.82 18.26 -8.94
CA GLY A 244 -1.04 17.90 -10.14
C GLY A 244 -1.56 16.67 -10.88
N ARG A 245 -0.64 15.88 -11.45
CA ARG A 245 -0.95 14.71 -12.27
C ARG A 245 -1.75 13.64 -11.55
N ALA A 246 -1.42 13.37 -10.29
CA ALA A 246 -2.15 12.40 -9.48
C ALA A 246 -3.66 12.71 -9.46
N MET A 247 -4.04 13.98 -9.24
CA MET A 247 -5.46 14.37 -9.20
C MET A 247 -6.14 14.34 -10.57
N MET A 248 -5.43 14.66 -11.65
CA MET A 248 -5.98 14.53 -13.01
C MET A 248 -6.23 13.06 -13.36
N LEU A 249 -5.26 12.19 -13.09
CA LEU A 249 -5.39 10.75 -13.28
C LEU A 249 -6.52 10.20 -12.41
N PHE A 250 -6.58 10.57 -11.13
CA PHE A 250 -7.62 10.06 -10.22
C PHE A 250 -9.04 10.50 -10.60
N GLU A 251 -9.23 11.71 -11.12
CA GLU A 251 -10.55 12.16 -11.60
C GLU A 251 -11.04 11.30 -12.78
N GLU A 252 -10.14 10.93 -13.68
CA GLU A 252 -10.44 10.04 -14.80
C GLU A 252 -10.60 8.58 -14.37
N PHE A 253 -9.71 8.10 -13.50
CA PHE A 253 -9.68 6.75 -12.96
C PHE A 253 -10.92 6.42 -12.14
N ASP A 254 -11.36 7.33 -11.26
CA ASP A 254 -12.57 7.19 -10.45
C ASP A 254 -13.83 7.05 -11.33
N ARG A 255 -13.92 7.89 -12.37
CA ARG A 255 -15.00 7.79 -13.37
C ARG A 255 -14.92 6.47 -14.14
N TYR A 256 -13.74 6.05 -14.58
CA TYR A 256 -13.54 4.79 -15.27
C TYR A 256 -13.99 3.60 -14.40
N LEU A 257 -13.63 3.58 -13.12
CA LEU A 257 -14.05 2.53 -12.19
C LEU A 257 -15.58 2.50 -12.01
N GLU A 258 -16.21 3.65 -11.86
CA GLU A 258 -17.67 3.73 -11.76
C GLU A 258 -18.35 3.18 -13.03
N GLU A 259 -17.88 3.59 -14.21
CA GLU A 259 -18.44 3.17 -15.50
C GLU A 259 -18.24 1.67 -15.78
N THR A 260 -17.08 1.12 -15.40
CA THR A 260 -16.71 -0.28 -15.70
C THR A 260 -17.20 -1.28 -14.67
N THR A 261 -17.28 -0.87 -13.40
CA THR A 261 -17.63 -1.77 -12.29
C THR A 261 -19.05 -1.56 -11.77
N GLY A 262 -19.74 -0.51 -12.23
CA GLY A 262 -21.11 -0.18 -11.81
C GLY A 262 -21.21 0.11 -10.31
N GLY A 263 -20.16 0.71 -9.73
CA GLY A 263 -20.11 1.03 -8.30
C GLY A 263 -19.81 -0.14 -7.38
N THR A 264 -19.38 -1.31 -7.89
CA THR A 264 -19.03 -2.48 -7.05
C THR A 264 -17.59 -2.45 -6.52
N VAL A 265 -16.80 -1.44 -6.90
CA VAL A 265 -15.44 -1.19 -6.41
C VAL A 265 -15.39 0.16 -5.72
N ASP A 266 -14.85 0.19 -4.50
CA ASP A 266 -14.58 1.41 -3.74
C ASP A 266 -13.06 1.58 -3.63
N ALA A 267 -12.56 2.67 -4.20
CA ALA A 267 -11.13 2.91 -4.35
C ALA A 267 -10.62 4.00 -3.41
N LEU A 268 -9.59 3.67 -2.63
CA LEU A 268 -8.75 4.64 -1.94
C LEU A 268 -7.67 5.12 -2.90
N LEU A 269 -7.73 6.40 -3.31
CA LEU A 269 -6.79 6.98 -4.28
C LEU A 269 -5.84 7.99 -3.60
N LEU A 270 -4.56 7.64 -3.50
CA LEU A 270 -3.52 8.43 -2.81
C LEU A 270 -2.35 8.75 -3.73
N GLY A 271 -2.04 10.03 -3.90
CA GLY A 271 -0.86 10.50 -4.62
C GLY A 271 0.31 10.59 -3.66
N CYS A 272 1.26 9.69 -3.82
CA CYS A 272 2.44 9.57 -2.99
C CYS A 272 3.68 10.13 -3.69
N VAL A 273 4.62 10.63 -2.90
CA VAL A 273 5.96 11.02 -3.36
C VAL A 273 6.98 10.30 -2.49
N GLY A 274 8.03 9.79 -3.09
CA GLY A 274 9.01 8.97 -2.39
C GLY A 274 10.38 8.97 -3.05
N GLY A 275 11.32 8.27 -2.40
CA GLY A 275 12.70 8.22 -2.84
C GLY A 275 13.62 7.53 -1.84
N GLU A 276 14.92 7.63 -2.12
CA GLU A 276 15.99 7.12 -1.26
C GLU A 276 17.10 8.17 -1.10
N THR A 277 17.73 8.17 0.07
CA THR A 277 18.90 9.00 0.34
C THR A 277 19.89 8.28 1.24
N VAL A 278 21.11 8.81 1.31
CA VAL A 278 22.19 8.27 2.14
C VAL A 278 22.74 9.39 3.02
N ILE A 279 22.85 9.13 4.34
CA ILE A 279 23.26 10.11 5.35
C ILE A 279 24.34 9.61 6.30
#